data_AF-A0A938ZGR1-F1
#
_entry.id   AF-A0A938ZGR1-F1
#
_cell.length_a   1.000
_cell.length_b   1.000
_cell.length_c   1.000
_cell.angle_alpha   90.00
_cell.angle_beta   90.00
_cell.angle_gamma   90.00
#
_symmetry.space_group_name_H-M   'P 1'
#
loop_
_entity.id
_entity.type
_entity.pdbx_description
1 polymer ?
#
loop_
_entity_poly.entity_id
_entity_poly.type
_entity_poly.pdbx_seq_one_letter_code
_entity_poly.pdbx_strand_id
1 'polypeptide(L)'
;MINRYFQTEQAAIEELETKKDEIVRQQEELQEEHGGEEGLLEEVTNDSGKITKANVNDRIKAIKNDATFADELKVLKAYLKLIEQEAEISKQIKVLTQFLDNYVLTKYGDITEDEIKTLVVDDKWMPTLRQAIASEMDRISQRLAQRIQELAERYDTPLPQLTSKVEGLTSKVEGHLQKMGMVW
;
A
#
# COMPACT_ATOMS: atom_id res chain seq x y z
N MET A 1 5.46 21.19 12.91
CA MET A 1 4.73 22.39 12.42
C MET A 1 3.38 21.97 11.86
N ILE A 2 3.33 21.21 10.76
CA ILE A 2 2.07 20.62 10.24
C ILE A 2 1.39 19.74 11.30
N ASN A 3 2.10 18.76 11.85
CA ASN A 3 1.58 17.88 12.91
C ASN A 3 1.12 18.59 14.21
N ARG A 4 1.47 19.86 14.42
CA ARG A 4 1.15 20.59 15.67
C ARG A 4 0.10 21.66 15.48
N TYR A 5 0.12 22.37 14.35
CA TYR A 5 -0.75 23.52 14.11
C TYR A 5 -1.76 23.29 12.99
N PHE A 6 -1.59 22.25 12.18
CA PHE A 6 -2.35 22.07 10.95
C PHE A 6 -2.84 20.63 10.77
N GLN A 7 -3.00 19.89 11.88
CA GLN A 7 -3.39 18.48 11.85
C GLN A 7 -4.82 18.30 11.31
N THR A 8 -5.73 19.23 11.62
CA THR A 8 -7.12 19.16 11.17
C THR A 8 -7.25 19.39 9.67
N GLU A 9 -6.54 20.38 9.14
CA GLU A 9 -6.50 20.70 7.72
C GLU A 9 -5.82 19.58 6.92
N GLN A 10 -4.72 19.03 7.45
CA GLN A 10 -4.06 17.88 6.86
C GLN A 10 -4.98 16.64 6.83
N ALA A 11 -5.65 16.33 7.95
CA ALA A 11 -6.58 15.20 8.03
C ALA A 11 -7.76 15.37 7.06
N ALA A 12 -8.25 16.60 6.86
CA ALA A 12 -9.31 16.87 5.90
C ALA A 12 -8.87 16.64 4.44
N ILE A 13 -7.61 16.97 4.11
CA ILE A 13 -7.02 16.67 2.79
C ILE A 13 -6.89 15.14 2.63
N GLU A 14 -6.34 14.45 3.62
CA GLU A 14 -6.18 12.98 3.59
C GLU A 14 -7.54 12.25 3.44
N GLU A 15 -8.60 12.73 4.09
CA GLU A 15 -9.95 12.17 3.92
C GLU A 15 -10.49 12.37 2.50
N LEU A 16 -10.25 13.55 1.90
CA LEU A 16 -10.66 13.83 0.52
C LEU A 16 -9.84 13.02 -0.49
N GLU A 17 -8.54 12.82 -0.26
CA GLU A 17 -7.69 11.94 -1.06
C GLU A 17 -8.19 10.49 -1.01
N THR A 18 -8.50 9.99 0.19
CA THR A 18 -9.09 8.65 0.37
C THR A 18 -10.41 8.50 -0.40
N LYS A 19 -11.28 9.53 -0.34
CA LYS A 19 -12.55 9.53 -1.12
C LYS A 19 -12.30 9.58 -2.62
N LYS A 20 -11.28 10.31 -3.07
CA LYS A 20 -10.91 10.37 -4.48
C LYS A 20 -10.44 9.00 -4.97
N ASP A 21 -9.57 8.33 -4.22
CA ASP A 21 -9.07 7.00 -4.56
C ASP A 21 -10.20 5.97 -4.65
N GLU A 22 -11.17 6.05 -3.74
CA GLU A 22 -12.37 5.22 -3.78
C GLU A 22 -13.22 5.47 -5.03
N ILE A 23 -13.38 6.73 -5.47
CA ILE A 23 -14.07 7.06 -6.72
C ILE A 23 -13.31 6.57 -7.93
N VAL A 24 -11.98 6.70 -7.95
CA VAL A 24 -11.15 6.18 -9.04
C VAL A 24 -11.29 4.66 -9.13
N ARG A 25 -11.28 3.95 -8.00
CA ARG A 25 -11.54 2.50 -7.98
C ARG A 25 -12.92 2.16 -8.56
N GLN A 26 -13.97 2.90 -8.21
CA GLN A 26 -15.32 2.69 -8.77
C GLN A 26 -15.38 2.97 -10.28
N GLN A 27 -14.59 3.92 -10.79
CA GLN A 27 -14.47 4.14 -12.24
C GLN A 27 -13.76 2.97 -12.93
N GLU A 28 -12.68 2.46 -12.33
CA GLU A 28 -11.95 1.29 -12.84
C GLU A 28 -12.83 0.04 -12.85
N GLU A 29 -13.57 -0.23 -11.77
CA GLU A 29 -14.54 -1.34 -11.68
C GLU A 29 -15.58 -1.27 -12.82
N LEU A 30 -16.19 -0.09 -13.06
CA LEU A 30 -17.13 0.07 -14.17
C LEU A 30 -16.46 -0.07 -15.55
N GLN A 31 -15.21 0.35 -15.68
CA GLN A 31 -14.47 0.23 -16.93
C GLN A 31 -14.08 -1.22 -17.21
N GLU A 32 -13.73 -2.01 -16.20
CA GLU A 32 -13.47 -3.44 -16.37
C GLU A 32 -14.74 -4.23 -16.70
N GLU A 33 -15.87 -3.90 -16.06
CA GLU A 33 -17.15 -4.56 -16.31
C GLU A 33 -17.76 -4.23 -17.67
N HIS A 34 -17.56 -3.00 -18.16
CA HIS A 34 -18.27 -2.48 -19.33
C HIS A 34 -17.38 -1.96 -20.46
N GLY A 35 -16.05 -2.07 -20.37
CA GLY A 35 -15.10 -1.54 -21.36
C GLY A 35 -14.58 -2.54 -22.41
N GLY A 36 -15.01 -3.80 -22.38
CA GLY A 36 -14.61 -4.82 -23.36
C GLY A 36 -15.24 -4.65 -24.74
N GLU A 37 -14.83 -5.48 -25.71
CA GLU A 37 -15.50 -5.61 -27.02
C GLU A 37 -16.94 -6.08 -26.78
N GLU A 38 -17.96 -5.29 -27.14
CA GLU A 38 -19.39 -5.39 -26.76
C GLU A 38 -19.79 -4.76 -25.40
N GLY A 39 -18.88 -4.02 -24.77
CA GLY A 39 -19.13 -3.34 -23.51
C GLY A 39 -19.96 -2.07 -23.65
N LEU A 40 -20.78 -1.75 -22.63
CA LEU A 40 -21.62 -0.54 -22.59
C LEU A 40 -20.82 0.78 -22.56
N LEU A 41 -19.49 0.72 -22.35
CA LEU A 41 -18.57 1.86 -22.36
C LEU A 41 -17.60 1.84 -23.55
N GLU A 42 -17.69 0.87 -24.47
CA GLU A 42 -16.79 0.76 -25.62
C GLU A 42 -16.79 2.05 -26.46
N GLU A 43 -17.97 2.55 -26.81
CA GLU A 43 -18.20 3.74 -27.65
C GLU A 43 -17.69 5.06 -27.04
N VAL A 44 -17.41 5.08 -25.73
CA VAL A 44 -16.88 6.26 -25.02
C VAL A 44 -15.41 6.13 -24.65
N THR A 45 -14.85 4.93 -24.81
CA THR A 45 -13.45 4.60 -24.57
C THR A 45 -12.64 4.97 -25.80
N ASN A 46 -11.63 5.83 -25.64
CA ASN A 46 -10.76 6.19 -26.77
C ASN A 46 -9.70 5.10 -27.04
N ASP A 47 -8.96 5.23 -28.15
CA ASP A 47 -7.86 4.31 -28.53
C ASP A 47 -6.76 4.14 -27.47
N SER A 48 -6.74 4.99 -26.44
CA SER A 48 -5.81 4.94 -25.31
C SER A 48 -6.41 4.32 -24.04
N GLY A 49 -7.63 3.76 -24.12
CA GLY A 49 -8.33 3.18 -22.97
C GLY A 49 -8.86 4.21 -21.97
N LYS A 50 -8.99 5.48 -22.35
CA LYS A 50 -9.44 6.57 -21.46
C LYS A 50 -10.84 7.02 -21.81
N ILE A 51 -11.69 7.15 -20.80
CA ILE A 51 -13.03 7.72 -20.92
C ILE A 51 -12.98 9.19 -20.46
N THR A 52 -13.55 10.09 -21.25
CA THR A 52 -13.60 11.52 -20.92
C THR A 52 -15.03 11.99 -20.70
N LYS A 53 -15.20 13.04 -19.89
CA LYS A 53 -16.49 13.69 -19.69
C LYS A 53 -17.15 14.11 -21.01
N ALA A 54 -16.37 14.52 -22.00
CA ALA A 54 -16.89 14.92 -23.32
C ALA A 54 -17.52 13.72 -24.05
N ASN A 55 -16.77 12.63 -24.18
CA ASN A 55 -17.22 11.40 -24.85
C ASN A 55 -18.52 10.86 -24.23
N VAL A 56 -18.56 10.77 -22.90
CA VAL A 56 -19.75 10.29 -22.16
C VAL A 56 -20.97 11.19 -22.42
N ASN A 57 -20.79 12.51 -22.40
CA ASN A 57 -21.89 13.43 -22.68
C ASN A 57 -22.37 13.38 -24.13
N ASP A 58 -21.47 13.21 -25.09
CA ASP A 58 -21.82 13.12 -26.50
C ASP A 58 -22.58 11.83 -26.80
N ARG A 59 -22.17 10.70 -26.18
CA ARG A 59 -22.90 9.43 -26.29
C ARG A 59 -24.29 9.50 -25.65
N ILE A 60 -24.41 10.07 -24.44
CA ILE A 60 -25.71 10.28 -23.78
C ILE A 60 -26.65 11.13 -24.67
N LYS A 61 -26.13 12.14 -25.36
CA LYS A 61 -26.93 12.97 -26.29
C LYS A 61 -27.31 12.23 -27.56
N ALA A 62 -26.49 11.28 -28.02
CA ALA A 62 -26.77 10.47 -29.21
C ALA A 62 -27.88 9.44 -28.94
N ILE A 63 -27.80 8.69 -27.83
CA ILE A 63 -28.77 7.63 -27.49
C ILE A 63 -30.07 8.15 -26.86
N LYS A 64 -30.06 9.36 -26.26
CA LYS A 64 -31.22 10.04 -25.66
C LYS A 64 -32.04 9.14 -24.72
N ASN A 65 -33.31 8.85 -25.05
CA ASN A 65 -34.20 8.00 -24.25
C ASN A 65 -34.65 6.78 -25.07
N ASP A 66 -33.80 6.31 -25.97
CA ASP A 66 -34.08 5.09 -26.71
C ASP A 66 -34.10 3.88 -25.76
N ALA A 67 -35.19 3.11 -25.81
CA ALA A 67 -35.40 1.94 -24.95
C ALA A 67 -34.37 0.83 -25.22
N THR A 68 -33.78 0.80 -26.42
CA THR A 68 -32.75 -0.17 -26.80
C THR A 68 -31.41 0.06 -26.10
N PHE A 69 -31.13 1.28 -25.63
CA PHE A 69 -29.89 1.67 -24.96
C PHE A 69 -30.11 2.04 -23.48
N ALA A 70 -31.20 1.56 -22.86
CA ALA A 70 -31.57 1.93 -21.49
C ALA A 70 -30.48 1.55 -20.46
N ASP A 71 -29.89 0.36 -20.61
CA ASP A 71 -28.82 -0.12 -19.73
C ASP A 71 -27.50 0.63 -19.97
N GLU A 72 -27.15 0.91 -21.23
CA GLU A 72 -25.99 1.74 -21.61
C GLU A 72 -26.09 3.13 -20.97
N LEU A 73 -27.24 3.77 -21.12
CA LEU A 73 -27.50 5.10 -20.57
C LEU A 73 -27.40 5.12 -19.04
N LYS A 74 -27.82 4.04 -18.36
CA LYS A 74 -27.70 3.91 -16.91
C LYS A 74 -26.23 3.88 -16.48
N VAL A 75 -25.41 3.07 -17.16
CA VAL A 75 -23.96 2.97 -16.90
C VAL A 75 -23.26 4.29 -17.22
N LEU A 76 -23.54 4.91 -18.37
CA LEU A 76 -22.97 6.20 -18.77
C LEU A 76 -23.31 7.33 -17.77
N LYS A 77 -24.53 7.37 -17.24
CA LYS A 77 -24.90 8.34 -16.20
C LYS A 77 -24.20 8.08 -14.87
N ALA A 78 -24.02 6.81 -14.50
CA ALA A 78 -23.25 6.45 -13.30
C ALA A 78 -21.78 6.87 -13.44
N TYR A 79 -21.16 6.56 -14.58
CA TYR A 79 -19.79 6.95 -14.87
C TYR A 79 -19.61 8.47 -14.95
N LEU A 80 -20.55 9.19 -15.59
CA LEU A 80 -20.55 10.66 -15.63
C LEU A 80 -20.57 11.26 -14.22
N LYS A 81 -21.40 10.71 -13.33
CA LYS A 81 -21.48 11.17 -11.95
C LYS A 81 -20.14 10.98 -11.23
N LEU A 82 -19.46 9.84 -11.42
CA LEU A 82 -18.15 9.59 -10.82
C LEU A 82 -17.09 10.57 -11.34
N ILE A 83 -17.05 10.85 -12.65
CA ILE A 83 -16.12 11.86 -13.20
C ILE A 83 -16.39 13.24 -12.58
N GLU A 84 -17.65 13.63 -12.42
CA GLU A 84 -18.01 14.92 -11.83
C GLU A 84 -17.63 15.01 -10.35
N GLN A 85 -17.84 13.92 -9.59
CA GLN A 85 -17.44 13.82 -8.19
C GLN A 85 -15.91 13.88 -8.03
N GLU A 86 -15.17 13.16 -8.85
CA GLU A 86 -13.69 13.18 -8.84
C GLU A 86 -13.15 14.58 -9.14
N ALA A 87 -13.73 15.27 -10.12
CA ALA A 87 -13.34 16.63 -10.49
C ALA A 87 -13.60 17.64 -9.36
N GLU A 88 -14.76 17.54 -8.70
CA GLU A 88 -15.11 18.41 -7.57
C GLU A 88 -14.23 18.15 -6.35
N ILE A 89 -13.98 16.88 -6.00
CA ILE A 89 -13.07 16.53 -4.89
C ILE A 89 -11.64 16.99 -5.20
N SER A 90 -11.16 16.78 -6.42
CA SER A 90 -9.83 17.26 -6.83
C SER A 90 -9.71 18.79 -6.74
N LYS A 91 -10.79 19.52 -7.03
CA LYS A 91 -10.84 20.97 -6.84
C LYS A 91 -10.81 21.34 -5.36
N GLN A 92 -11.56 20.64 -4.50
CA GLN A 92 -11.57 20.87 -3.06
C GLN A 92 -10.20 20.60 -2.43
N ILE A 93 -9.55 19.49 -2.80
CA ILE A 93 -8.17 19.19 -2.40
C ILE A 93 -7.26 20.35 -2.79
N LYS A 94 -7.28 20.77 -4.06
CA LYS A 94 -6.43 21.88 -4.53
C LYS A 94 -6.65 23.17 -3.73
N VAL A 95 -7.89 23.54 -3.44
CA VAL A 95 -8.22 24.74 -2.67
C VAL A 95 -7.71 24.62 -1.23
N LEU A 96 -7.93 23.47 -0.58
CA LEU A 96 -7.47 23.23 0.79
C LEU A 96 -5.95 23.17 0.89
N THR A 97 -5.26 22.54 -0.07
CA THR A 97 -3.79 22.54 -0.13
C THR A 97 -3.25 23.96 -0.28
N GLN A 98 -3.82 24.77 -1.19
CA GLN A 98 -3.43 26.17 -1.35
C GLN A 98 -3.69 27.00 -0.09
N PHE A 99 -4.81 26.76 0.58
CA PHE A 99 -5.11 27.39 1.86
C PHE A 99 -4.06 27.01 2.91
N LEU A 100 -3.76 25.70 3.05
CA LEU A 100 -2.76 25.19 3.98
C LEU A 100 -1.38 25.78 3.70
N ASP A 101 -0.94 25.80 2.44
CA ASP A 101 0.36 26.35 2.03
C ASP A 101 0.49 27.83 2.43
N ASN A 102 -0.51 28.65 2.11
CA ASN A 102 -0.53 30.07 2.46
C ASN A 102 -0.55 30.27 3.99
N TYR A 103 -1.29 29.43 4.70
CA TYR A 103 -1.42 29.53 6.14
C TYR A 103 -0.15 29.09 6.86
N VAL A 104 0.52 28.04 6.36
CA VAL A 104 1.85 27.61 6.78
C VAL A 104 2.88 28.72 6.58
N LEU A 105 2.91 29.35 5.40
CA LEU A 105 3.81 30.48 5.10
C LEU A 105 3.60 31.65 6.06
N THR A 106 2.34 31.98 6.36
CA THR A 106 2.02 33.04 7.32
C THR A 106 2.56 32.69 8.71
N LYS A 107 2.32 31.46 9.19
CA LYS A 107 2.83 31.00 10.49
C LYS A 107 4.35 30.97 10.56
N TYR A 108 5.05 30.69 9.47
CA TYR A 108 6.50 30.77 9.45
C TYR A 108 7.01 32.19 9.74
N GLY A 109 6.27 33.23 9.33
CA GLY A 109 6.60 34.62 9.64
C GLY A 109 6.37 35.00 11.11
N ASP A 110 5.43 34.33 11.78
CA ASP A 110 5.00 34.65 13.15
C ASP A 110 5.65 33.78 14.25
N ILE A 111 6.42 32.76 13.87
CA ILE A 111 7.01 31.81 14.82
C ILE A 111 8.10 32.47 15.68
N THR A 112 7.99 32.30 16.99
CA THR A 112 8.96 32.79 17.98
C THR A 112 10.13 31.81 18.19
N GLU A 113 11.25 32.28 18.75
CA GLU A 113 12.42 31.43 19.03
C GLU A 113 12.09 30.24 19.95
N ASP A 114 11.25 30.46 20.97
CA ASP A 114 10.84 29.39 21.88
C ASP A 114 9.99 28.34 21.16
N GLU A 115 9.07 28.75 20.28
CA GLU A 115 8.32 27.83 19.45
C GLU A 115 9.22 27.06 18.47
N ILE A 116 10.26 27.69 17.92
CA ILE A 116 11.27 27.00 17.09
C ILE A 116 11.96 25.91 17.91
N LYS A 117 12.39 26.21 19.13
CA LYS A 117 13.05 25.23 20.00
C LYS A 117 12.13 24.05 20.28
N THR A 118 10.86 24.29 20.62
CA THR A 118 9.90 23.20 20.84
C THR A 118 9.66 22.39 19.56
N LEU A 119 9.49 23.05 18.41
CA LEU A 119 9.28 22.37 17.12
C LEU A 119 10.47 21.48 16.70
N VAL A 120 11.69 21.94 16.95
CA VAL A 120 12.90 21.20 16.56
C VAL A 120 13.24 20.11 17.55
N VAL A 121 13.24 20.43 18.85
CA VAL A 121 13.66 19.48 19.89
C VAL A 121 12.54 18.49 20.15
N ASP A 122 11.37 18.96 20.58
CA ASP A 122 10.30 18.09 21.09
C ASP A 122 9.48 17.44 19.97
N ASP A 123 9.21 18.18 18.89
CA ASP A 123 8.33 17.69 17.83
C ASP A 123 9.08 16.99 16.69
N LYS A 124 10.40 17.21 16.55
CA LYS A 124 11.21 16.57 15.49
C LYS A 124 12.26 15.61 16.05
N TRP A 125 13.21 16.10 16.83
CA TRP A 125 14.35 15.28 17.24
C TRP A 125 13.99 14.21 18.26
N MET A 126 13.21 14.55 19.28
CA MET A 126 12.83 13.61 20.34
C MET A 126 12.02 12.41 19.79
N PRO A 127 11.03 12.57 18.89
CA PRO A 127 10.35 11.45 18.25
C PRO A 127 11.27 10.61 17.38
N THR A 128 12.12 11.23 16.56
CA THR A 128 13.08 10.50 15.71
C THR A 128 14.07 9.68 16.55
N LEU A 129 14.62 10.25 17.62
CA LEU A 129 15.52 9.52 18.52
C LEU A 129 14.82 8.37 19.23
N ARG A 130 13.60 8.57 19.71
CA ARG A 130 12.80 7.49 20.33
C ARG A 130 12.54 6.36 19.34
N GLN A 131 12.16 6.68 18.10
CA GLN A 131 11.92 5.68 17.06
C GLN A 131 13.21 4.93 16.70
N ALA A 132 14.33 5.63 16.58
CA ALA A 132 15.62 5.00 16.30
C ALA A 132 16.03 4.02 17.41
N ILE A 133 15.90 4.44 18.68
CA ILE A 133 16.21 3.58 19.84
C ILE A 133 15.30 2.35 19.84
N ALA A 134 13.99 2.53 19.67
CA ALA A 134 13.04 1.42 19.62
C ALA A 134 13.37 0.44 18.49
N SER A 135 13.68 0.95 17.29
CA SER A 135 14.03 0.11 16.14
C SER A 135 15.33 -0.68 16.37
N GLU A 136 16.33 -0.10 17.05
CA GLU A 136 17.55 -0.82 17.37
C GLU A 136 17.32 -1.87 18.46
N MET A 137 16.45 -1.60 19.44
CA MET A 137 16.02 -2.61 20.41
C MET A 137 15.33 -3.81 19.74
N ASP A 138 14.42 -3.54 18.80
CA ASP A 138 13.73 -4.58 18.04
C ASP A 138 14.71 -5.41 17.22
N ARG A 139 15.64 -4.74 16.54
CA ARG A 139 16.71 -5.38 15.75
C ARG A 139 17.59 -6.28 16.62
N ILE A 140 18.02 -5.82 17.79
CA ILE A 140 18.83 -6.62 18.73
C ILE A 140 18.03 -7.83 19.21
N SER A 141 16.75 -7.65 19.52
CA SER A 141 15.86 -8.72 19.98
C SER A 141 15.67 -9.79 18.90
N GLN A 142 15.43 -9.38 17.66
CA GLN A 142 15.34 -10.30 16.51
C GLN A 142 16.65 -11.05 16.28
N ARG A 143 17.80 -10.35 16.32
CA ARG A 143 19.11 -10.99 16.18
C ARG A 143 19.37 -12.03 17.28
N LEU A 144 18.99 -11.72 18.52
CA LEU A 144 19.12 -12.66 19.63
C LEU A 144 18.22 -13.88 19.44
N ALA A 145 16.96 -13.67 19.05
CA ALA A 145 16.02 -14.76 18.77
C ALA A 145 16.53 -15.68 17.66
N GLN A 146 17.02 -15.11 16.54
CA GLN A 146 17.66 -15.87 15.46
C GLN A 146 18.86 -16.66 15.98
N ARG A 147 19.71 -16.05 16.81
CA ARG A 147 20.88 -16.74 17.36
C ARG A 147 20.51 -17.89 18.29
N ILE A 148 19.45 -17.74 19.08
CA ILE A 148 18.91 -18.81 19.93
C ILE A 148 18.38 -19.95 19.06
N GLN A 149 17.64 -19.63 17.99
CA GLN A 149 17.15 -20.63 17.06
C GLN A 149 18.29 -21.38 16.35
N GLU A 150 19.30 -20.67 15.83
CA GLU A 150 20.50 -21.28 15.23
C GLU A 150 21.20 -22.24 16.21
N LEU A 151 21.31 -21.84 17.48
CA LEU A 151 21.91 -22.68 18.52
C LEU A 151 21.03 -23.90 18.82
N ALA A 152 19.72 -23.72 18.95
CA ALA A 152 18.79 -24.82 19.17
C ALA A 152 18.88 -25.85 18.03
N GLU A 153 18.84 -25.41 16.77
CA GLU A 153 18.97 -26.28 15.59
C GLU A 153 20.34 -26.98 15.55
N ARG A 154 21.42 -26.27 15.84
CA ARG A 154 22.78 -26.84 15.83
C ARG A 154 22.98 -27.91 16.91
N TYR A 155 22.37 -27.72 18.08
CA TYR A 155 22.51 -28.61 19.23
C TYR A 155 21.35 -29.61 19.38
N ASP A 156 20.36 -29.59 18.47
CA ASP A 156 19.26 -30.56 18.44
C ASP A 156 19.76 -31.99 18.23
N THR A 157 20.71 -32.18 17.30
CA THR A 157 21.45 -33.44 17.13
C THR A 157 22.95 -33.21 17.27
N PRO A 158 23.50 -33.34 18.50
CA PRO A 158 24.93 -33.19 18.74
C PRO A 158 25.78 -34.13 17.88
N LEU A 159 26.92 -33.64 17.38
CA LEU A 159 27.87 -34.42 16.59
C LEU A 159 28.21 -35.79 17.20
N PRO A 160 28.43 -35.95 18.53
CA PRO A 160 28.68 -37.27 19.13
C PRO A 160 27.54 -38.28 18.94
N GLN A 161 26.28 -37.82 18.94
CA GLN A 161 25.12 -38.69 18.69
C GLN A 161 25.08 -39.14 17.22
N LEU A 162 25.39 -38.22 16.29
CA LEU A 162 25.50 -38.55 14.87
C LEU A 162 26.65 -39.53 14.62
N THR A 163 27.82 -39.33 15.25
CA THR A 163 28.98 -40.24 15.16
C THR A 163 28.63 -41.64 15.68
N SER A 164 28.01 -41.74 16.87
CA SER A 164 27.59 -43.03 17.42
C SER A 164 26.56 -43.73 16.53
N LYS A 165 25.63 -42.98 15.94
CA LYS A 165 24.65 -43.53 14.99
C LYS A 165 25.31 -44.02 13.70
N VAL A 166 26.30 -43.28 13.18
CA VAL A 166 27.09 -43.70 12.01
C VAL A 166 27.88 -44.96 12.32
N GLU A 167 28.63 -45.02 13.43
CA GLU A 167 29.37 -46.22 13.84
C GLU A 167 28.44 -47.44 13.96
N GLY A 168 27.28 -47.27 14.61
CA GLY A 168 26.30 -48.34 14.74
C GLY A 168 25.72 -48.82 13.40
N LEU A 169 25.52 -47.91 12.43
CA LEU A 169 25.07 -48.26 11.08
C LEU A 169 26.19 -48.90 10.24
N THR A 170 27.41 -48.37 10.33
CA THR A 170 28.60 -48.92 9.65
C THR A 170 28.86 -50.35 10.10
N SER A 171 28.84 -50.62 11.41
CA SER A 171 29.01 -51.98 11.94
C SER A 171 27.94 -52.95 11.45
N LYS A 172 26.69 -52.50 11.29
CA LYS A 172 25.62 -53.32 10.68
C LYS A 172 25.91 -53.64 9.22
N VAL A 173 26.32 -52.63 8.44
CA VAL A 173 26.64 -52.80 7.02
C VAL A 173 27.82 -53.74 6.84
N GLU A 174 28.89 -53.57 7.63
CA GLU A 174 30.03 -54.48 7.70
C GLU A 174 29.60 -55.93 7.95
N GLY A 175 28.76 -56.14 8.96
CA GLY A 175 28.23 -57.48 9.26
C GLY A 175 27.38 -58.06 8.12
N HIS A 176 26.63 -57.24 7.39
CA HIS A 176 25.87 -57.68 6.22
C HIS A 176 26.79 -58.01 5.03
N LEU A 177 27.82 -57.21 4.77
CA LEU A 177 28.79 -57.43 3.69
C LEU A 177 29.62 -58.71 3.93
N GLN A 178 30.03 -58.97 5.17
CA GLN A 178 30.69 -60.22 5.55
C GLN A 178 29.78 -61.43 5.30
N LYS A 179 28.50 -61.35 5.65
CA LYS A 179 27.52 -62.43 5.35
C LYS A 179 27.33 -62.67 3.86
N MET A 180 27.55 -61.64 3.04
CA MET A 180 27.51 -61.72 1.57
C MET A 180 28.84 -62.19 0.95
N GLY A 181 29.87 -62.46 1.76
CA GLY A 181 31.16 -62.99 1.29
C GLY A 181 32.15 -61.93 0.82
N MET A 182 31.88 -60.64 1.05
CA MET A 182 32.85 -59.57 0.81
C MET A 182 33.76 -59.42 2.04
N VAL A 183 35.07 -59.53 1.83
CA VAL A 183 36.11 -59.42 2.86
C VAL A 183 37.02 -58.25 2.49
N TRP A 184 37.20 -57.30 3.41
CA TRP A 184 38.26 -56.30 3.37
C TRP A 184 39.11 -56.40 4.64
#